data_AF-A0A1V6QRT8-F1
#
_entry.id   AF-A0A1V6QRT8-F1
#
_cell.length_a   1.000
_cell.length_b   1.000
_cell.length_c   1.000
_cell.angle_alpha   90.00
_cell.angle_beta   90.00
_cell.angle_gamma   90.00
#
_symmetry.space_group_name_H-M   'P 1'
#
loop_
_entity.id
_entity.type
_entity.pdbx_description
1 polymer ?
#
loop_
_entity_poly.entity_id
_entity_poly.type
_entity_poly.pdbx_seq_one_letter_code
_entity_poly.pdbx_strand_id
1 'polypeptide(L)'
;MAAPQGYPLLCLENPLLDIQARGDAALLEKYELKPNDAILAEDKHMGIYEDLLARDAKLIPGGAAQNTARGAQYMLPEQSVAYIGCIGKDKFGDILKKTCEEAGVHTEYRVDETQPTGKCGVVITGHDRSMCTHLAAANEYKLEHLKQPEIWSLVEKAQVYYVGGYHLTVCVPAILALGEEAAAKNKTFMLSISAPFIAQFFKDQLDSVLPYTDYTFCNETEAIAYSEGHQWGTEDITEIAKKLAQLPKKNTQRPRVAIVTQGTLPTIVAIGSATGAVEVKEFKVREISKDSINDTNGAGDAFAGGFCAGIVSGKSLDDSIDMGQWLASKSIQELGPSFPSPKQTYSRS
;
A
#
# COMPACT_ATOMS: atom_id res chain seq x y z
N MET A 1 20.81 -19.74 15.65
CA MET A 1 20.11 -20.18 14.42
C MET A 1 20.42 -19.14 13.36
N ALA A 2 21.04 -19.52 12.24
CA ALA A 2 21.30 -18.59 11.16
C ALA A 2 19.96 -18.05 10.64
N ALA A 3 19.82 -16.73 10.49
CA ALA A 3 18.68 -16.13 9.84
C ALA A 3 18.52 -16.75 8.43
N PRO A 4 17.30 -17.00 7.95
CA PRO A 4 17.09 -17.56 6.63
C PRO A 4 17.75 -16.65 5.58
N GLN A 5 18.38 -17.26 4.58
CA GLN A 5 19.21 -16.60 3.58
C GLN A 5 18.38 -15.84 2.50
N GLY A 6 17.39 -15.04 2.94
CA GLY A 6 16.45 -14.24 2.13
C GLY A 6 15.47 -13.41 2.96
N TYR A 7 14.79 -12.46 2.32
CA TYR A 7 13.81 -11.55 2.95
C TYR A 7 12.43 -12.22 3.05
N PRO A 8 11.86 -12.45 4.24
CA PRO A 8 10.57 -13.12 4.41
C PRO A 8 9.39 -12.34 3.81
N LEU A 9 9.45 -11.00 3.74
CA LEU A 9 8.47 -10.15 3.09
C LEU A 9 9.05 -9.56 1.79
N LEU A 10 8.31 -9.70 0.69
CA LEU A 10 8.59 -9.00 -0.56
C LEU A 10 7.41 -8.11 -0.93
N CYS A 11 7.70 -6.83 -1.16
CA CYS A 11 6.74 -5.82 -1.56
C CYS A 11 6.96 -5.42 -3.03
N LEU A 12 5.88 -5.17 -3.77
CA LEU A 12 5.93 -4.72 -5.17
C LEU A 12 4.93 -3.59 -5.39
N GLU A 13 5.41 -2.42 -5.86
CA GLU A 13 4.54 -1.35 -6.40
C GLU A 13 5.37 -0.24 -7.08
N ASN A 14 4.90 1.01 -6.99
CA ASN A 14 5.37 2.18 -7.69
C ASN A 14 6.11 3.09 -6.68
N PRO A 15 7.44 3.17 -6.73
CA PRO A 15 8.20 4.07 -5.87
C PRO A 15 8.04 5.51 -6.39
N LEU A 16 7.56 6.40 -5.54
CA LEU A 16 7.21 7.78 -5.90
C LEU A 16 7.82 8.76 -4.91
N LEU A 17 8.20 9.94 -5.39
CA LEU A 17 8.53 11.07 -4.50
C LEU A 17 7.31 11.98 -4.34
N ASP A 18 6.86 12.16 -3.12
CA ASP A 18 5.78 13.09 -2.80
C ASP A 18 6.33 14.52 -2.75
N ILE A 19 5.65 15.43 -3.44
CA ILE A 19 5.88 16.87 -3.42
C ILE A 19 4.67 17.47 -2.69
N GLN A 20 4.82 17.73 -1.41
CA GLN A 20 3.70 18.06 -0.52
C GLN A 20 3.79 19.51 -0.04
N ALA A 21 2.72 20.28 -0.25
CA ALA A 21 2.62 21.66 0.25
C ALA A 21 1.20 22.00 0.72
N ARG A 22 1.09 23.05 1.54
CA ARG A 22 -0.21 23.62 1.89
C ARG A 22 -0.81 24.32 0.67
N GLY A 23 -2.02 23.93 0.31
CA GLY A 23 -2.80 24.51 -0.77
C GLY A 23 -4.04 25.24 -0.28
N ASP A 24 -4.88 25.61 -1.22
CA ASP A 24 -6.15 26.28 -1.03
C ASP A 24 -7.16 25.77 -2.08
N ALA A 25 -8.43 26.17 -1.93
CA ALA A 25 -9.48 25.74 -2.86
C ALA A 25 -9.22 26.20 -4.31
N ALA A 26 -8.55 27.34 -4.50
CA ALA A 26 -8.22 27.85 -5.83
C ALA A 26 -7.16 26.99 -6.52
N LEU A 27 -6.18 26.46 -5.77
CA LEU A 27 -5.19 25.52 -6.29
C LEU A 27 -5.84 24.19 -6.70
N LEU A 28 -6.78 23.68 -5.89
CA LEU A 28 -7.54 22.47 -6.23
C LEU A 28 -8.37 22.70 -7.50
N GLU A 29 -9.11 23.82 -7.57
CA GLU A 29 -9.93 24.19 -8.74
C GLU A 29 -9.09 24.34 -10.01
N LYS A 30 -7.92 25.00 -9.91
CA LYS A 30 -6.99 25.20 -11.03
C LYS A 30 -6.60 23.88 -11.71
N TYR A 31 -6.48 22.81 -10.93
CA TYR A 31 -6.08 21.48 -11.42
C TYR A 31 -7.24 20.47 -11.38
N GLU A 32 -8.49 20.93 -11.25
CA GLU A 32 -9.68 20.08 -11.23
C GLU A 32 -9.63 18.94 -10.21
N LEU A 33 -8.96 19.16 -9.07
CA LEU A 33 -8.82 18.17 -8.01
C LEU A 33 -9.97 18.26 -7.03
N LYS A 34 -10.51 17.09 -6.63
CA LYS A 34 -11.44 16.99 -5.50
C LYS A 34 -10.67 16.93 -4.18
N PRO A 35 -11.21 17.49 -3.09
CA PRO A 35 -10.68 17.27 -1.74
C PRO A 35 -10.65 15.77 -1.40
N ASN A 36 -9.58 15.33 -0.72
CA ASN A 36 -9.42 13.95 -0.23
C ASN A 36 -9.54 12.86 -1.31
N ASP A 37 -8.96 13.10 -2.48
CA ASP A 37 -9.04 12.21 -3.64
C ASP A 37 -7.64 11.91 -4.21
N ALA A 38 -7.52 10.85 -5.00
CA ALA A 38 -6.29 10.42 -5.64
C ALA A 38 -6.50 10.18 -7.13
N ILE A 39 -5.72 10.84 -7.98
CA ILE A 39 -5.82 10.72 -9.44
C ILE A 39 -4.45 10.47 -10.09
N LEU A 40 -4.48 9.99 -11.32
CA LEU A 40 -3.33 9.99 -12.22
C LEU A 40 -3.27 11.31 -13.01
N ALA A 41 -2.08 11.88 -13.14
CA ALA A 41 -1.85 13.16 -13.78
C ALA A 41 -1.94 13.06 -15.31
N GLU A 42 -2.89 13.78 -15.89
CA GLU A 42 -2.91 14.18 -17.31
C GLU A 42 -2.08 15.46 -17.57
N ASP A 43 -1.88 15.82 -18.85
CA ASP A 43 -1.12 17.01 -19.27
C ASP A 43 -1.54 18.31 -18.57
N LYS A 44 -2.85 18.51 -18.37
CA LYS A 44 -3.40 19.70 -17.68
C LYS A 44 -2.94 19.82 -16.22
N HIS A 45 -2.57 18.71 -15.58
CA HIS A 45 -2.15 18.68 -14.20
C HIS A 45 -0.65 18.95 -14.03
N MET A 46 0.16 18.88 -15.09
CA MET A 46 1.62 18.86 -14.97
C MET A 46 2.21 20.12 -14.32
N GLY A 47 1.51 21.26 -14.39
CA GLY A 47 1.94 22.49 -13.69
C GLY A 47 1.88 22.39 -12.16
N ILE A 48 1.13 21.44 -11.60
CA ILE A 48 0.90 21.35 -10.14
C ILE A 48 2.20 21.17 -9.36
N TYR A 49 3.15 20.43 -9.91
CA TYR A 49 4.41 20.13 -9.23
C TYR A 49 5.27 21.39 -9.05
N GLU A 50 5.27 22.29 -10.03
CA GLU A 50 5.99 23.58 -9.94
C GLU A 50 5.30 24.53 -8.97
N ASP A 51 3.96 24.60 -9.04
CA ASP A 51 3.14 25.39 -8.11
C ASP A 51 3.36 24.95 -6.65
N LEU A 52 3.45 23.65 -6.40
CA LEU A 52 3.72 23.12 -5.06
C LEU A 52 5.15 23.44 -4.61
N LEU A 53 6.16 23.26 -5.48
CA LEU A 53 7.54 23.62 -5.16
C LEU A 53 7.70 25.12 -4.83
N ALA A 54 6.92 25.99 -5.49
CA ALA A 54 6.87 27.42 -5.18
C ALA A 54 6.17 27.75 -3.84
N ARG A 55 5.51 26.77 -3.20
CA ARG A 55 4.79 26.88 -1.92
C ARG A 55 5.53 26.16 -0.77
N ASP A 56 6.86 26.25 -0.75
CA ASP A 56 7.73 25.62 0.26
C ASP A 56 7.49 24.11 0.43
N ALA A 57 7.25 23.40 -0.69
CA ALA A 57 6.96 21.97 -0.66
C ALA A 57 8.03 21.17 0.08
N LYS A 58 7.57 20.16 0.80
CA LYS A 58 8.39 19.09 1.34
C LYS A 58 8.49 17.98 0.31
N LEU A 59 9.72 17.48 0.13
CA LEU A 59 9.99 16.29 -0.65
C LEU A 59 10.00 15.10 0.31
N ILE A 60 9.03 14.21 0.18
CA ILE A 60 8.83 13.08 1.09
C ILE A 60 8.91 11.79 0.26
N PRO A 61 9.82 10.86 0.59
CA PRO A 61 9.83 9.54 -0.02
C PRO A 61 8.49 8.83 0.20
N GLY A 62 7.82 8.47 -0.88
CA GLY A 62 6.47 7.90 -0.89
C GLY A 62 6.37 6.59 -1.66
N GLY A 63 5.19 6.33 -2.24
CA GLY A 63 4.80 5.04 -2.83
C GLY A 63 4.17 4.12 -1.78
N ALA A 64 2.91 3.71 -1.98
CA ALA A 64 2.10 3.09 -0.94
C ALA A 64 2.68 1.77 -0.41
N ALA A 65 3.08 0.85 -1.30
CA ALA A 65 3.74 -0.38 -0.87
C ALA A 65 5.18 -0.17 -0.39
N GLN A 66 5.84 0.92 -0.78
CA GLN A 66 7.16 1.28 -0.27
C GLN A 66 7.06 1.80 1.17
N ASN A 67 6.02 2.58 1.46
CA ASN A 67 5.65 3.01 2.81
C ASN A 67 5.31 1.79 3.67
N THR A 68 4.52 0.87 3.14
CA THR A 68 4.20 -0.43 3.78
C THR A 68 5.47 -1.21 4.10
N ALA A 69 6.41 -1.32 3.15
CA ALA A 69 7.67 -2.02 3.33
C ALA A 69 8.53 -1.41 4.44
N ARG A 70 8.67 -0.07 4.46
CA ARG A 70 9.37 0.66 5.53
C ARG A 70 8.70 0.45 6.88
N GLY A 71 7.36 0.47 6.92
CA GLY A 71 6.60 0.21 8.15
C GLY A 71 6.78 -1.22 8.67
N ALA A 72 6.72 -2.22 7.80
CA ALA A 72 6.97 -3.60 8.18
C ALA A 72 8.40 -3.77 8.71
N GLN A 73 9.40 -3.18 8.03
CA GLN A 73 10.80 -3.23 8.46
C GLN A 73 11.06 -2.50 9.78
N TYR A 74 10.29 -1.43 10.06
CA TYR A 74 10.33 -0.76 11.37
C TYR A 74 9.95 -1.70 12.51
N MET A 75 9.06 -2.67 12.28
CA MET A 75 8.64 -3.62 13.33
C MET A 75 9.44 -4.92 13.33
N LEU A 76 9.95 -5.35 12.18
CA LEU A 76 10.66 -6.61 12.00
C LEU A 76 12.17 -6.50 12.37
N PRO A 77 12.86 -7.64 12.53
CA PRO A 77 14.32 -7.68 12.58
C PRO A 77 14.94 -7.09 11.30
N GLU A 78 16.17 -6.63 11.38
CA GLU A 78 16.91 -6.15 10.20
C GLU A 78 16.91 -7.18 9.07
N GLN A 79 16.94 -6.69 7.82
CA GLN A 79 16.97 -7.53 6.61
C GLN A 79 15.76 -8.47 6.50
N SER A 80 14.56 -8.00 6.89
CA SER A 80 13.33 -8.78 6.78
C SER A 80 12.49 -8.45 5.54
N VAL A 81 12.70 -7.28 4.93
CA VAL A 81 11.84 -6.78 3.86
C VAL A 81 12.64 -6.45 2.60
N ALA A 82 12.18 -6.98 1.47
CA ALA A 82 12.59 -6.58 0.13
C ALA A 82 11.48 -5.76 -0.55
N TYR A 83 11.85 -4.77 -1.33
CA TYR A 83 10.94 -3.96 -2.16
C TYR A 83 11.42 -3.93 -3.61
N ILE A 84 10.48 -4.12 -4.53
CA ILE A 84 10.71 -4.08 -5.97
C ILE A 84 9.84 -2.99 -6.59
N GLY A 85 10.41 -2.23 -7.53
CA GLY A 85 9.72 -1.15 -8.24
C GLY A 85 10.59 -0.60 -9.37
N CYS A 86 10.18 0.52 -10.00
CA CYS A 86 10.97 1.18 -11.04
C CYS A 86 11.15 2.67 -10.74
N ILE A 87 12.40 3.13 -10.76
CA ILE A 87 12.80 4.54 -10.57
C ILE A 87 13.50 5.06 -11.82
N GLY A 88 13.58 6.38 -11.96
CA GLY A 88 14.44 7.01 -12.96
C GLY A 88 15.87 7.14 -12.45
N LYS A 89 16.81 7.36 -13.36
CA LYS A 89 18.21 7.66 -13.02
C LYS A 89 18.39 9.14 -12.68
N ASP A 90 17.87 9.53 -11.53
CA ASP A 90 17.89 10.92 -11.06
C ASP A 90 17.97 11.03 -9.54
N LYS A 91 18.06 12.28 -9.05
CA LYS A 91 18.14 12.59 -7.62
C LYS A 91 16.91 12.13 -6.84
N PHE A 92 15.75 12.03 -7.47
CA PHE A 92 14.54 11.56 -6.79
C PHE A 92 14.64 10.05 -6.57
N GLY A 93 15.11 9.29 -7.56
CA GLY A 93 15.43 7.89 -7.42
C GLY A 93 16.47 7.63 -6.33
N ASP A 94 17.53 8.45 -6.28
CA ASP A 94 18.56 8.38 -5.23
C ASP A 94 17.99 8.63 -3.82
N ILE A 95 17.07 9.60 -3.68
CA ILE A 95 16.38 9.89 -2.42
C ILE A 95 15.58 8.66 -1.96
N LEU A 96 14.77 8.08 -2.85
CA LEU A 96 13.93 6.91 -2.52
C LEU A 96 14.80 5.73 -2.08
N LYS A 97 15.87 5.43 -2.83
CA LYS A 97 16.81 4.36 -2.51
C LYS A 97 17.46 4.56 -1.16
N LYS A 98 18.03 5.75 -0.91
CA LYS A 98 18.69 6.08 0.35
C LYS A 98 17.73 5.94 1.54
N THR A 99 16.49 6.41 1.41
CA THR A 99 15.51 6.31 2.50
C THR A 99 15.13 4.86 2.81
N CYS A 100 14.97 4.00 1.81
CA CYS A 100 14.77 2.58 2.04
C CYS A 100 15.99 1.92 2.70
N GLU A 101 17.21 2.25 2.27
CA GLU A 101 18.45 1.77 2.88
C GLU A 101 18.55 2.17 4.36
N GLU A 102 18.27 3.43 4.69
CA GLU A 102 18.26 3.94 6.08
C GLU A 102 17.18 3.27 6.94
N ALA A 103 16.05 2.89 6.34
CA ALA A 103 14.99 2.12 6.99
C ALA A 103 15.32 0.61 7.11
N GLY A 104 16.42 0.14 6.50
CA GLY A 104 16.82 -1.26 6.48
C GLY A 104 16.06 -2.13 5.48
N VAL A 105 15.34 -1.52 4.52
CA VAL A 105 14.62 -2.21 3.44
C VAL A 105 15.58 -2.46 2.29
N HIS A 106 15.68 -3.70 1.84
CA HIS A 106 16.43 -4.04 0.64
C HIS A 106 15.62 -3.68 -0.61
N THR A 107 16.23 -2.97 -1.55
CA THR A 107 15.54 -2.52 -2.77
C THR A 107 16.18 -3.12 -4.01
N GLU A 108 15.33 -3.63 -4.90
CA GLU A 108 15.70 -4.10 -6.23
C GLU A 108 14.93 -3.29 -7.29
N TYR A 109 15.30 -2.02 -7.42
CA TYR A 109 14.67 -1.16 -8.42
C TYR A 109 15.16 -1.48 -9.83
N ARG A 110 14.22 -1.57 -10.77
CA ARG A 110 14.54 -1.30 -12.17
C ARG A 110 14.89 0.18 -12.29
N VAL A 111 16.00 0.50 -12.95
CA VAL A 111 16.37 1.88 -13.26
C VAL A 111 16.01 2.16 -14.71
N ASP A 112 15.10 3.09 -14.94
CA ASP A 112 14.82 3.62 -16.26
C ASP A 112 15.82 4.74 -16.61
N GLU A 113 16.49 4.61 -17.74
CA GLU A 113 17.48 5.58 -18.21
C GLU A 113 16.84 6.77 -18.97
N THR A 114 15.54 6.69 -19.28
CA THR A 114 14.84 7.66 -20.14
C THR A 114 13.81 8.51 -19.39
N GLN A 115 13.01 7.88 -18.54
CA GLN A 115 11.96 8.56 -17.78
C GLN A 115 12.48 9.02 -16.42
N PRO A 116 12.04 10.19 -15.91
CA PRO A 116 12.35 10.60 -14.56
C PRO A 116 11.61 9.72 -13.55
N THR A 117 12.08 9.69 -12.31
CA THR A 117 11.37 9.05 -11.19
C THR A 117 9.97 9.64 -11.04
N GLY A 118 9.00 8.77 -10.77
CA GLY A 118 7.62 9.17 -10.56
C GLY A 118 7.45 10.08 -9.34
N LYS A 119 6.42 10.92 -9.38
CA LYS A 119 6.14 11.91 -8.33
C LYS A 119 4.65 12.02 -8.06
N CYS A 120 4.31 12.32 -6.81
CA CYS A 120 2.94 12.60 -6.39
C CYS A 120 2.85 14.04 -5.87
N GLY A 121 2.02 14.87 -6.49
CA GLY A 121 1.71 16.21 -5.99
C GLY A 121 0.64 16.08 -4.91
N VAL A 122 0.97 16.46 -3.68
CA VAL A 122 0.06 16.36 -2.53
C VAL A 122 -0.35 17.75 -2.08
N VAL A 123 -1.61 18.09 -2.35
CA VAL A 123 -2.22 19.36 -1.92
C VAL A 123 -2.86 19.15 -0.56
N ILE A 124 -2.36 19.86 0.46
CA ILE A 124 -2.94 19.83 1.81
C ILE A 124 -3.96 20.96 1.97
N THR A 125 -5.22 20.62 2.23
CA THR A 125 -6.28 21.56 2.62
C THR A 125 -6.94 21.12 3.93
N GLY A 126 -6.59 21.78 5.04
CA GLY A 126 -7.03 21.35 6.37
C GLY A 126 -6.46 19.97 6.72
N HIS A 127 -7.35 18.99 6.96
CA HIS A 127 -6.98 17.60 7.21
C HIS A 127 -6.93 16.75 5.92
N ASP A 128 -7.48 17.25 4.82
CA ASP A 128 -7.58 16.49 3.57
C ASP A 128 -6.26 16.51 2.80
N ARG A 129 -6.07 15.48 1.99
CA ARG A 129 -4.95 15.34 1.05
C ARG A 129 -5.50 15.00 -0.32
N SER A 130 -5.27 15.89 -1.30
CA SER A 130 -5.60 15.60 -2.69
C SER A 130 -4.31 15.27 -3.45
N MET A 131 -4.27 14.08 -4.03
CA MET A 131 -3.08 13.49 -4.63
C MET A 131 -3.20 13.45 -6.16
N CYS A 132 -2.20 13.99 -6.84
CA CYS A 132 -2.10 13.94 -8.29
C CYS A 132 -0.77 13.28 -8.69
N THR A 133 -0.84 12.06 -9.22
CA THR A 133 0.34 11.20 -9.43
C THR A 133 0.78 11.16 -10.89
N HIS A 134 2.03 11.53 -11.16
CA HIS A 134 2.70 11.28 -12.44
C HIS A 134 3.68 10.12 -12.28
N LEU A 135 3.31 8.95 -12.78
CA LEU A 135 4.04 7.69 -12.58
C LEU A 135 5.43 7.68 -13.22
N ALA A 136 5.60 8.30 -14.40
CA ALA A 136 6.86 8.37 -15.13
C ALA A 136 7.60 7.02 -15.17
N ALA A 137 8.84 6.93 -14.66
CA ALA A 137 9.61 5.68 -14.64
C ALA A 137 8.90 4.53 -13.94
N ALA A 138 8.04 4.77 -12.94
CA ALA A 138 7.28 3.69 -12.31
C ALA A 138 6.36 3.00 -13.34
N ASN A 139 5.82 3.74 -14.30
CA ASN A 139 4.99 3.22 -15.40
C ASN A 139 5.77 2.34 -16.39
N GLU A 140 7.10 2.46 -16.40
CA GLU A 140 8.01 1.68 -17.25
C GLU A 140 8.48 0.39 -16.57
N TYR A 141 7.86 -0.02 -15.45
CA TYR A 141 8.18 -1.31 -14.84
C TYR A 141 7.87 -2.47 -15.80
N LYS A 142 8.74 -3.48 -15.83
CA LYS A 142 8.67 -4.61 -16.78
C LYS A 142 8.74 -5.94 -16.06
N LEU A 143 7.91 -6.91 -16.49
CA LEU A 143 7.89 -8.27 -15.93
C LEU A 143 9.28 -8.93 -16.01
N GLU A 144 10.03 -8.63 -17.06
CA GLU A 144 11.37 -9.16 -17.28
C GLU A 144 12.31 -8.86 -16.12
N HIS A 145 12.17 -7.70 -15.45
CA HIS A 145 12.93 -7.36 -14.25
C HIS A 145 12.63 -8.36 -13.13
N LEU A 146 11.35 -8.58 -12.81
CA LEU A 146 10.94 -9.55 -11.79
C LEU A 146 11.43 -10.97 -12.09
N LYS A 147 11.49 -11.35 -13.36
CA LYS A 147 11.88 -12.69 -13.83
C LYS A 147 13.38 -12.89 -13.97
N GLN A 148 14.23 -11.88 -13.74
CA GLN A 148 15.68 -12.07 -13.67
C GLN A 148 16.02 -13.09 -12.57
N PRO A 149 16.94 -14.04 -12.80
CA PRO A 149 17.23 -15.12 -11.85
C PRO A 149 17.53 -14.65 -10.42
N GLU A 150 18.28 -13.55 -10.28
CA GLU A 150 18.66 -12.95 -9.01
C GLU A 150 17.45 -12.36 -8.26
N ILE A 151 16.52 -11.71 -8.96
CA ILE A 151 15.32 -11.12 -8.39
C ILE A 151 14.27 -12.20 -8.11
N TRP A 152 14.09 -13.15 -9.04
CA TRP A 152 13.19 -14.28 -8.84
C TRP A 152 13.63 -15.15 -7.67
N SER A 153 14.93 -15.23 -7.36
CA SER A 153 15.41 -15.89 -6.13
C SER A 153 14.85 -15.24 -4.86
N LEU A 154 14.64 -13.92 -4.84
CA LEU A 154 13.98 -13.23 -3.72
C LEU A 154 12.51 -13.64 -3.61
N VAL A 155 11.82 -13.71 -4.75
CA VAL A 155 10.44 -14.22 -4.84
C VAL A 155 10.36 -15.64 -4.26
N GLU A 156 11.22 -16.54 -4.70
CA GLU A 156 11.24 -17.93 -4.23
C GLU A 156 11.47 -18.05 -2.71
N LYS A 157 12.33 -17.21 -2.13
CA LYS A 157 12.69 -17.23 -0.71
C LYS A 157 11.69 -16.52 0.20
N ALA A 158 10.96 -15.54 -0.30
CA ALA A 158 9.94 -14.83 0.47
C ALA A 158 8.78 -15.76 0.84
N GLN A 159 8.19 -15.52 2.01
CA GLN A 159 7.06 -16.28 2.55
C GLN A 159 5.76 -15.51 2.42
N VAL A 160 5.86 -14.18 2.36
CA VAL A 160 4.75 -13.25 2.26
C VAL A 160 5.02 -12.25 1.14
N TYR A 161 4.02 -12.02 0.30
CA TYR A 161 4.01 -10.95 -0.69
C TYR A 161 2.99 -9.88 -0.29
N TYR A 162 3.35 -8.62 -0.46
CA TYR A 162 2.42 -7.50 -0.40
C TYR A 162 2.51 -6.68 -1.68
N VAL A 163 1.40 -6.54 -2.39
CA VAL A 163 1.30 -5.73 -3.60
C VAL A 163 0.33 -4.58 -3.35
N GLY A 164 0.74 -3.37 -3.73
CA GLY A 164 -0.17 -2.23 -3.74
C GLY A 164 -0.98 -2.18 -5.04
N GLY A 165 -2.26 -1.83 -4.93
CA GLY A 165 -3.23 -1.82 -6.02
C GLY A 165 -2.87 -0.83 -7.12
N TYR A 166 -2.10 0.23 -6.82
CA TYR A 166 -1.60 1.14 -7.84
C TYR A 166 -0.72 0.46 -8.89
N HIS A 167 -0.14 -0.71 -8.60
CA HIS A 167 0.63 -1.44 -9.61
C HIS A 167 -0.24 -2.10 -10.70
N LEU A 168 -1.57 -2.18 -10.50
CA LEU A 168 -2.53 -2.64 -11.52
C LEU A 168 -2.59 -1.72 -12.73
N THR A 169 -2.17 -0.46 -12.57
CA THR A 169 -2.07 0.51 -13.68
C THR A 169 -0.78 0.36 -14.48
N VAL A 170 0.17 -0.44 -13.97
CA VAL A 170 1.54 -0.53 -14.49
C VAL A 170 1.85 -1.92 -15.05
N CYS A 171 1.84 -2.97 -14.22
CA CYS A 171 2.31 -4.29 -14.63
C CYS A 171 1.52 -5.43 -13.97
N VAL A 172 0.27 -5.62 -14.40
CA VAL A 172 -0.56 -6.77 -13.99
C VAL A 172 0.15 -8.13 -14.15
N PRO A 173 0.93 -8.41 -15.21
CA PRO A 173 1.66 -9.67 -15.33
C PRO A 173 2.65 -9.94 -14.20
N ALA A 174 3.30 -8.90 -13.64
CA ALA A 174 4.20 -9.06 -12.49
C ALA A 174 3.42 -9.46 -11.23
N ILE A 175 2.25 -8.86 -11.02
CA ILE A 175 1.36 -9.19 -9.89
C ILE A 175 0.85 -10.63 -10.02
N LEU A 176 0.41 -11.03 -11.21
CA LEU A 176 -0.02 -12.40 -11.49
C LEU A 176 1.11 -13.41 -11.27
N ALA A 177 2.33 -13.11 -11.70
CA ALA A 177 3.48 -13.99 -11.47
C ALA A 177 3.74 -14.24 -9.97
N LEU A 178 3.61 -13.22 -9.12
CA LEU A 178 3.70 -13.37 -7.66
C LEU A 178 2.50 -14.17 -7.10
N GLY A 179 1.29 -13.92 -7.61
CA GLY A 179 0.06 -14.61 -7.20
C GLY A 179 0.08 -16.11 -7.53
N GLU A 180 0.55 -16.45 -8.73
CA GLU A 180 0.71 -17.83 -9.18
C GLU A 180 1.75 -18.60 -8.35
N GLU A 181 2.91 -17.98 -8.10
CA GLU A 181 3.93 -18.55 -7.22
C GLU A 181 3.40 -18.73 -5.79
N ALA A 182 2.65 -17.75 -5.26
CA ALA A 182 2.05 -17.86 -3.94
C ALA A 182 1.06 -19.02 -3.86
N ALA A 183 0.17 -19.14 -4.84
CA ALA A 183 -0.81 -20.21 -4.89
C ALA A 183 -0.15 -21.58 -5.04
N ALA A 184 0.87 -21.70 -5.90
CA ALA A 184 1.58 -22.95 -6.15
C ALA A 184 2.42 -23.42 -4.94
N LYS A 185 2.99 -22.50 -4.16
CA LYS A 185 3.86 -22.80 -3.02
C LYS A 185 3.19 -22.60 -1.66
N ASN A 186 1.89 -22.29 -1.65
CA ASN A 186 1.12 -21.97 -0.45
C ASN A 186 1.69 -20.79 0.38
N LYS A 187 2.32 -19.80 -0.28
CA LYS A 187 2.80 -18.57 0.36
C LYS A 187 1.65 -17.60 0.58
N THR A 188 1.82 -16.64 1.48
CA THR A 188 0.81 -15.62 1.74
C THR A 188 0.87 -14.53 0.68
N PHE A 189 -0.26 -14.22 0.03
CA PHE A 189 -0.38 -13.10 -0.90
C PHE A 189 -1.34 -12.04 -0.36
N MET A 190 -0.87 -10.80 -0.26
CA MET A 190 -1.62 -9.65 0.21
C MET A 190 -1.75 -8.60 -0.88
N LEU A 191 -2.93 -7.99 -0.99
CA LEU A 191 -3.21 -6.91 -1.95
C LEU A 191 -3.98 -5.78 -1.27
N SER A 192 -3.55 -4.54 -1.47
CA SER A 192 -4.37 -3.36 -1.18
C SER A 192 -5.15 -2.94 -2.45
N ILE A 193 -6.43 -2.56 -2.33
CA ILE A 193 -7.20 -1.96 -3.44
C ILE A 193 -6.68 -0.56 -3.76
N SER A 194 -6.18 0.15 -2.73
CA SER A 194 -5.37 1.37 -2.80
C SER A 194 -6.05 2.67 -3.20
N ALA A 195 -7.04 2.65 -4.11
CA ALA A 195 -7.83 3.84 -4.42
C ALA A 195 -9.18 3.49 -5.08
N PRO A 196 -10.20 4.36 -4.92
CA PRO A 196 -11.50 4.20 -5.61
C PRO A 196 -11.37 4.04 -7.12
N PHE A 197 -10.49 4.81 -7.76
CA PHE A 197 -10.31 4.77 -9.21
C PHE A 197 -9.76 3.42 -9.71
N ILE A 198 -9.03 2.67 -8.88
CA ILE A 198 -8.58 1.31 -9.22
C ILE A 198 -9.80 0.38 -9.36
N ALA A 199 -10.71 0.44 -8.40
CA ALA A 199 -11.94 -0.34 -8.42
C ALA A 199 -12.90 0.08 -9.56
N GLN A 200 -12.88 1.36 -9.95
CA GLN A 200 -13.76 1.92 -10.98
C GLN A 200 -13.22 1.69 -12.41
N PHE A 201 -11.94 1.95 -12.66
CA PHE A 201 -11.37 1.99 -14.00
C PHE A 201 -10.39 0.85 -14.30
N PHE A 202 -9.87 0.17 -13.28
CA PHE A 202 -8.98 -0.98 -13.40
C PHE A 202 -9.62 -2.25 -12.83
N LYS A 203 -10.95 -2.31 -12.89
CA LYS A 203 -11.78 -3.39 -12.34
C LYS A 203 -11.34 -4.76 -12.86
N ASP A 204 -11.19 -4.92 -14.17
CA ASP A 204 -10.84 -6.21 -14.78
C ASP A 204 -9.44 -6.66 -14.37
N GLN A 205 -8.50 -5.72 -14.27
CA GLN A 205 -7.15 -5.96 -13.78
C GLN A 205 -7.20 -6.41 -12.32
N LEU A 206 -7.92 -5.68 -11.45
CA LEU A 206 -8.09 -6.02 -10.04
C LEU A 206 -8.71 -7.43 -9.88
N ASP A 207 -9.79 -7.70 -10.61
CA ASP A 207 -10.49 -8.99 -10.58
C ASP A 207 -9.64 -10.15 -11.10
N SER A 208 -8.69 -9.90 -12.00
CA SER A 208 -7.77 -10.93 -12.47
C SER A 208 -6.79 -11.40 -11.38
N VAL A 209 -6.47 -10.51 -10.42
CA VAL A 209 -5.48 -10.77 -9.37
C VAL A 209 -6.14 -11.24 -8.07
N LEU A 210 -7.33 -10.73 -7.74
CA LEU A 210 -8.04 -11.08 -6.50
C LEU A 210 -8.11 -12.59 -6.24
N PRO A 211 -8.30 -13.49 -7.22
CA PRO A 211 -8.28 -14.93 -7.00
C PRO A 211 -7.04 -15.49 -6.29
N TYR A 212 -5.91 -14.80 -6.32
CA TYR A 212 -4.68 -15.21 -5.65
C TYR A 212 -4.53 -14.68 -4.22
N THR A 213 -5.34 -13.71 -3.81
CA THR A 213 -5.16 -13.00 -2.53
C THR A 213 -5.68 -13.79 -1.34
N ASP A 214 -4.88 -13.81 -0.28
CA ASP A 214 -5.25 -14.29 1.05
C ASP A 214 -5.76 -13.16 1.93
N TYR A 215 -5.15 -11.98 1.84
CA TYR A 215 -5.58 -10.77 2.53
C TYR A 215 -5.82 -9.65 1.52
N THR A 216 -7.02 -9.07 1.55
CA THR A 216 -7.37 -7.89 0.75
C THR A 216 -7.63 -6.71 1.68
N PHE A 217 -6.93 -5.60 1.47
CA PHE A 217 -7.06 -4.36 2.24
C PHE A 217 -7.79 -3.31 1.44
N CYS A 218 -8.65 -2.56 2.10
CA CYS A 218 -9.17 -1.30 1.60
C CYS A 218 -9.63 -0.37 2.74
N ASN A 219 -9.89 0.88 2.41
CA ASN A 219 -10.71 1.76 3.26
C ASN A 219 -12.19 1.72 2.84
N GLU A 220 -13.04 2.44 3.56
CA GLU A 220 -14.48 2.50 3.32
C GLU A 220 -14.84 3.04 1.92
N THR A 221 -14.11 4.05 1.43
CA THR A 221 -14.38 4.67 0.12
C THR A 221 -14.01 3.73 -1.02
N GLU A 222 -12.88 3.04 -0.90
CA GLU A 222 -12.44 1.99 -1.84
C GLU A 222 -13.39 0.80 -1.84
N ALA A 223 -13.88 0.39 -0.66
CA ALA A 223 -14.86 -0.69 -0.53
C ALA A 223 -16.19 -0.34 -1.22
N ILE A 224 -16.70 0.88 -1.00
CA ILE A 224 -17.91 1.40 -1.67
C ILE A 224 -17.69 1.46 -3.19
N ALA A 225 -16.57 2.02 -3.65
CA ALA A 225 -16.25 2.09 -5.08
C ALA A 225 -16.17 0.69 -5.74
N TYR A 226 -15.62 -0.31 -5.03
CA TYR A 226 -15.63 -1.70 -5.49
C TYR A 226 -17.06 -2.24 -5.58
N SER A 227 -17.88 -2.02 -4.55
CA SER A 227 -19.29 -2.44 -4.54
C SER A 227 -20.09 -1.85 -5.71
N GLU A 228 -19.90 -0.55 -5.98
CA GLU A 228 -20.52 0.17 -7.10
C GLU A 228 -20.06 -0.39 -8.45
N GLY A 229 -18.74 -0.53 -8.64
CA GLY A 229 -18.15 -1.08 -9.87
C GLY A 229 -18.58 -2.53 -10.17
N HIS A 230 -19.02 -3.27 -9.15
CA HIS A 230 -19.53 -4.64 -9.26
C HIS A 230 -21.05 -4.75 -9.15
N GLN A 231 -21.76 -3.62 -9.07
CA GLN A 231 -23.23 -3.57 -8.99
C GLN A 231 -23.79 -4.42 -7.85
N TRP A 232 -23.10 -4.45 -6.70
CA TRP A 232 -23.51 -5.25 -5.55
C TRP A 232 -24.73 -4.69 -4.82
N GLY A 233 -25.10 -3.44 -5.09
CA GLY A 233 -26.31 -2.80 -4.56
C GLY A 233 -26.27 -2.52 -3.06
N THR A 234 -25.08 -2.33 -2.49
CA THR A 234 -24.91 -2.03 -1.06
C THR A 234 -23.73 -1.07 -0.84
N GLU A 235 -23.88 -0.16 0.11
CA GLU A 235 -22.80 0.67 0.66
C GLU A 235 -22.45 0.23 2.10
N ASP A 236 -23.12 -0.81 2.61
CA ASP A 236 -22.83 -1.37 3.94
C ASP A 236 -21.46 -2.05 3.93
N ILE A 237 -20.51 -1.47 4.68
CA ILE A 237 -19.12 -1.93 4.74
C ILE A 237 -19.00 -3.38 5.21
N THR A 238 -19.86 -3.83 6.12
CA THR A 238 -19.86 -5.20 6.62
C THR A 238 -20.29 -6.18 5.54
N GLU A 239 -21.34 -5.86 4.78
CA GLU A 239 -21.80 -6.67 3.65
C GLU A 239 -20.80 -6.68 2.50
N ILE A 240 -20.15 -5.55 2.21
CA ILE A 240 -19.08 -5.47 1.20
C ILE A 240 -17.89 -6.35 1.63
N ALA A 241 -17.44 -6.26 2.88
CA ALA A 241 -16.35 -7.08 3.40
C ALA A 241 -16.67 -8.58 3.30
N LYS A 242 -17.91 -8.98 3.63
CA LYS A 242 -18.37 -10.38 3.48
C LYS A 242 -18.27 -10.86 2.03
N LYS A 243 -18.77 -10.06 1.09
CA LYS A 243 -18.73 -10.39 -0.35
C LYS A 243 -17.29 -10.48 -0.86
N LEU A 244 -16.42 -9.55 -0.47
CA LEU A 244 -14.98 -9.60 -0.81
C LEU A 244 -14.31 -10.88 -0.29
N ALA A 245 -14.62 -11.29 0.95
CA ALA A 245 -14.08 -12.50 1.57
C ALA A 245 -14.57 -13.81 0.90
N GLN A 246 -15.69 -13.77 0.18
CA GLN A 246 -16.29 -14.90 -0.54
C GLN A 246 -15.93 -14.97 -2.02
N LEU A 247 -15.26 -13.95 -2.57
CA LEU A 247 -14.84 -13.95 -3.96
C LEU A 247 -14.03 -15.22 -4.31
N PRO A 248 -14.07 -15.72 -5.56
CA PRO A 248 -13.35 -16.91 -5.96
C PRO A 248 -11.87 -16.87 -5.57
N LYS A 249 -11.30 -18.01 -5.19
CA LYS A 249 -9.91 -18.13 -4.74
C LYS A 249 -9.23 -19.37 -5.33
N LYS A 250 -8.01 -19.20 -5.82
CA LYS A 250 -7.19 -20.25 -6.45
C LYS A 250 -6.58 -21.20 -5.43
N ASN A 251 -5.92 -20.66 -4.40
CA ASN A 251 -5.39 -21.47 -3.31
C ASN A 251 -6.46 -21.62 -2.22
N THR A 252 -7.11 -22.78 -2.11
CA THR A 252 -8.18 -23.02 -1.14
C THR A 252 -7.68 -23.54 0.22
N GLN A 253 -6.37 -23.68 0.41
CA GLN A 253 -5.79 -24.16 1.68
C GLN A 253 -5.95 -23.16 2.83
N ARG A 254 -6.22 -21.88 2.51
CA ARG A 254 -6.47 -20.81 3.47
C ARG A 254 -7.67 -19.97 3.01
N PRO A 255 -8.55 -19.54 3.92
CA PRO A 255 -9.63 -18.63 3.57
C PRO A 255 -9.09 -17.26 3.15
N ARG A 256 -9.85 -16.52 2.35
CA ARG A 256 -9.59 -15.09 2.14
C ARG A 256 -10.07 -14.30 3.34
N VAL A 257 -9.32 -13.26 3.70
CA VAL A 257 -9.68 -12.27 4.71
C VAL A 257 -9.77 -10.90 4.04
N ALA A 258 -10.93 -10.28 4.10
CA ALA A 258 -11.12 -8.89 3.68
C ALA A 258 -11.02 -7.98 4.92
N ILE A 259 -10.20 -6.94 4.83
CA ILE A 259 -9.92 -6.00 5.92
C ILE A 259 -10.27 -4.60 5.44
N VAL A 260 -11.32 -4.02 6.02
CA VAL A 260 -11.81 -2.68 5.67
C VAL A 260 -11.58 -1.72 6.83
N THR A 261 -10.65 -0.79 6.63
CA THR A 261 -10.41 0.32 7.57
C THR A 261 -11.44 1.42 7.38
N GLN A 262 -11.72 2.21 8.43
CA GLN A 262 -12.83 3.18 8.43
C GLN A 262 -12.47 4.47 9.20
N GLY A 263 -11.26 4.99 8.99
CA GLY A 263 -10.74 6.13 9.75
C GLY A 263 -10.77 5.90 11.27
N THR A 264 -11.70 6.57 11.96
CA THR A 264 -11.89 6.45 13.43
C THR A 264 -12.92 5.41 13.85
N LEU A 265 -13.65 4.81 12.90
CA LEU A 265 -14.59 3.72 13.16
C LEU A 265 -13.85 2.37 13.25
N PRO A 266 -14.46 1.34 13.86
CA PRO A 266 -13.85 0.01 13.94
C PRO A 266 -13.42 -0.54 12.57
N THR A 267 -12.26 -1.19 12.52
CA THR A 267 -11.84 -1.95 11.35
C THR A 267 -12.73 -3.19 11.22
N ILE A 268 -13.34 -3.40 10.06
CA ILE A 268 -14.15 -4.58 9.77
C ILE A 268 -13.25 -5.65 9.15
N VAL A 269 -13.31 -6.86 9.70
CA VAL A 269 -12.55 -8.00 9.19
C VAL A 269 -13.52 -9.14 8.90
N ALA A 270 -13.63 -9.52 7.63
CA ALA A 270 -14.46 -10.64 7.18
C ALA A 270 -13.57 -11.81 6.74
N ILE A 271 -13.81 -12.98 7.30
CA ILE A 271 -13.05 -14.21 7.07
C ILE A 271 -13.95 -15.17 6.31
N GLY A 272 -13.59 -15.46 5.07
CA GLY A 272 -14.31 -16.44 4.25
C GLY A 272 -14.15 -17.85 4.77
N SER A 273 -14.92 -18.79 4.23
CA SER A 273 -14.75 -20.21 4.52
C SER A 273 -15.09 -21.06 3.31
N ALA A 274 -14.60 -22.31 3.30
CA ALA A 274 -14.91 -23.26 2.24
C ALA A 274 -16.40 -23.63 2.17
N THR A 275 -17.17 -23.45 3.25
CA THR A 275 -18.62 -23.72 3.30
C THR A 275 -19.45 -22.54 2.82
N GLY A 276 -18.82 -21.40 2.49
CA GLY A 276 -19.49 -20.15 2.14
C GLY A 276 -19.94 -19.33 3.35
N ALA A 277 -19.81 -19.84 4.58
CA ALA A 277 -20.02 -19.02 5.78
C ALA A 277 -18.93 -17.93 5.87
N VAL A 278 -19.26 -16.79 6.47
CA VAL A 278 -18.31 -15.70 6.72
C VAL A 278 -18.36 -15.32 8.18
N GLU A 279 -17.21 -15.36 8.85
CA GLU A 279 -17.05 -14.78 10.17
C GLU A 279 -16.71 -13.30 10.02
N VAL A 280 -17.39 -12.43 10.77
CA VAL A 280 -17.07 -10.99 10.80
C VAL A 280 -16.66 -10.58 12.21
N LYS A 281 -15.55 -9.86 12.28
CA LYS A 281 -15.02 -9.26 13.50
C LYS A 281 -14.90 -7.75 13.32
N GLU A 282 -15.11 -7.02 14.40
CA GLU A 282 -14.85 -5.59 14.48
C GLU A 282 -13.70 -5.32 15.45
N PHE A 283 -12.73 -4.52 15.02
CA PHE A 283 -11.60 -4.13 15.84
C PHE A 283 -11.66 -2.63 16.08
N LYS A 284 -11.98 -2.24 17.32
CA LYS A 284 -11.94 -0.84 17.73
C LYS A 284 -10.55 -0.27 17.46
N VAL A 285 -10.49 0.90 16.83
CA VAL A 285 -9.22 1.57 16.52
C VAL A 285 -8.50 2.01 17.79
N ARG A 286 -7.17 2.01 17.74
CA ARG A 286 -6.33 2.61 18.79
C ARG A 286 -6.45 4.13 18.75
N GLU A 287 -7.25 4.67 19.67
CA GLU A 287 -7.46 6.11 19.80
C GLU A 287 -6.17 6.83 20.22
N ILE A 288 -5.91 7.98 19.58
CA ILE A 288 -4.88 8.94 19.99
C ILE A 288 -5.52 10.33 20.12
N SER A 289 -4.88 11.23 20.86
CA SER A 289 -5.35 12.62 20.96
C SER A 289 -5.31 13.30 19.60
N LYS A 290 -6.35 14.10 19.28
CA LYS A 290 -6.39 14.92 18.06
C LYS A 290 -5.19 15.86 17.95
N ASP A 291 -4.73 16.39 19.09
CA ASP A 291 -3.58 17.31 19.15
C ASP A 291 -2.24 16.60 18.87
N SER A 292 -2.22 15.27 18.91
CA SER A 292 -1.04 14.47 18.56
C SER A 292 -0.99 14.11 17.07
N ILE A 293 -2.06 14.35 16.31
CA ILE A 293 -2.09 14.08 14.88
C ILE A 293 -1.34 15.19 14.14
N ASN A 294 -0.25 14.80 13.48
CA ASN A 294 0.56 15.71 12.67
C ASN A 294 0.16 15.60 11.19
N ASP A 295 0.21 14.38 10.63
CA ASP A 295 -0.15 14.10 9.24
C ASP A 295 -0.84 12.74 9.14
N THR A 296 -1.97 12.66 8.46
CA THR A 296 -2.69 11.39 8.23
C THR A 296 -2.21 10.67 6.97
N ASN A 297 -1.33 11.30 6.17
CA ASN A 297 -0.77 10.70 4.97
C ASN A 297 -0.02 9.39 5.30
N GLY A 298 -0.32 8.32 4.56
CA GLY A 298 0.29 7.01 4.76
C GLY A 298 -0.25 6.20 5.95
N ALA A 299 -1.33 6.62 6.62
CA ALA A 299 -1.91 5.87 7.74
C ALA A 299 -2.33 4.44 7.33
N GLY A 300 -2.93 4.28 6.15
CA GLY A 300 -3.29 2.97 5.58
C GLY A 300 -2.06 2.11 5.26
N ASP A 301 -1.01 2.72 4.73
CA ASP A 301 0.26 2.03 4.44
C ASP A 301 0.95 1.56 5.73
N ALA A 302 0.93 2.39 6.77
CA ALA A 302 1.45 2.05 8.09
C ALA A 302 0.62 0.93 8.73
N PHE A 303 -0.71 0.95 8.58
CA PHE A 303 -1.56 -0.16 9.00
C PHE A 303 -1.18 -1.46 8.29
N ALA A 304 -1.07 -1.43 6.96
CA ALA A 304 -0.64 -2.58 6.18
C ALA A 304 0.77 -3.06 6.57
N GLY A 305 1.69 -2.14 6.88
CA GLY A 305 3.05 -2.47 7.29
C GLY A 305 3.09 -3.23 8.61
N GLY A 306 2.33 -2.76 9.61
CA GLY A 306 2.24 -3.43 10.90
C GLY A 306 1.52 -4.79 10.81
N PHE A 307 0.51 -4.88 9.95
CA PHE A 307 -0.15 -6.15 9.66
C PHE A 307 0.80 -7.15 8.99
N CYS A 308 1.55 -6.72 7.96
CA CYS A 308 2.56 -7.55 7.30
C CYS A 308 3.59 -8.06 8.31
N ALA A 309 4.07 -7.19 9.20
CA ALA A 309 5.00 -7.59 10.27
C ALA A 309 4.41 -8.66 11.20
N GLY A 310 3.13 -8.56 11.55
CA GLY A 310 2.42 -9.57 12.35
C GLY A 310 2.38 -10.93 11.66
N ILE A 311 1.97 -10.97 10.38
CA ILE A 311 1.88 -12.21 9.61
C ILE A 311 3.26 -12.84 9.39
N VAL A 312 4.27 -12.05 9.01
CA VAL A 312 5.67 -12.51 8.88
C VAL A 312 6.18 -13.11 10.18
N SER A 313 5.77 -12.55 11.32
CA SER A 313 6.15 -13.02 12.66
C SER A 313 5.29 -14.18 13.18
N GLY A 314 4.39 -14.74 12.35
CA GLY A 314 3.51 -15.85 12.73
C GLY A 314 2.48 -15.49 13.80
N LYS A 315 2.08 -14.22 13.90
CA LYS A 315 1.06 -13.76 14.85
C LYS A 315 -0.34 -14.16 14.40
N SER A 316 -1.29 -14.13 15.34
CA SER A 316 -2.71 -14.34 15.03
C SER A 316 -3.24 -13.22 14.14
N LEU A 317 -4.41 -13.42 13.52
CA LEU A 317 -5.10 -12.37 12.77
C LEU A 317 -5.38 -11.15 13.66
N ASP A 318 -5.95 -11.39 14.84
CA ASP A 318 -6.31 -10.35 15.80
C ASP A 318 -5.07 -9.55 16.26
N ASP A 319 -3.95 -10.24 16.51
CA ASP A 319 -2.67 -9.61 16.84
C ASP A 319 -2.11 -8.80 15.66
N SER A 320 -2.26 -9.29 14.44
CA SER A 320 -1.77 -8.60 13.23
C SER A 320 -2.57 -7.33 12.93
N ILE A 321 -3.88 -7.34 13.16
CA ILE A 321 -4.72 -6.13 13.09
C ILE A 321 -4.27 -5.12 14.14
N ASP A 322 -4.07 -5.58 15.37
CA ASP A 322 -3.61 -4.72 16.47
C ASP A 322 -2.22 -4.12 16.21
N MET A 323 -1.29 -4.89 15.64
CA MET A 323 0.02 -4.41 15.20
C MET A 323 -0.10 -3.36 14.08
N GLY A 324 -1.00 -3.56 13.11
CA GLY A 324 -1.32 -2.57 12.08
C GLY A 324 -1.83 -1.27 12.68
N GLN A 325 -2.83 -1.34 13.57
CA GLN A 325 -3.35 -0.15 14.25
C GLN A 325 -2.29 0.54 15.10
N TRP A 326 -1.43 -0.22 15.78
CA TRP A 326 -0.34 0.36 16.57
C TRP A 326 0.61 1.15 15.68
N LEU A 327 1.03 0.58 14.55
CA LEU A 327 1.97 1.26 13.66
C LEU A 327 1.34 2.48 12.99
N ALA A 328 0.09 2.39 12.55
CA ALA A 328 -0.67 3.54 12.05
C ALA A 328 -0.75 4.65 13.11
N SER A 329 -1.03 4.31 14.37
CA SER A 329 -1.09 5.30 15.46
C SER A 329 0.24 6.02 15.69
N LYS A 330 1.39 5.38 15.39
CA LYS A 330 2.71 6.00 15.46
C LYS A 330 3.00 6.86 14.23
N SER A 331 2.64 6.39 13.04
CA SER A 331 2.87 7.10 11.79
C SER A 331 2.15 8.44 11.75
N ILE A 332 0.89 8.49 12.20
CA ILE A 332 0.09 9.72 12.09
C ILE A 332 0.52 10.86 13.03
N GLN A 333 1.47 10.58 13.94
CA GLN A 333 2.10 11.58 14.81
C GLN A 333 3.35 12.20 14.15
N GLU A 334 3.81 11.61 13.05
CA GLU A 334 4.96 12.05 12.27
C GLU A 334 4.52 12.81 11.01
N LEU A 335 5.47 13.46 10.33
CA LEU A 335 5.23 14.08 9.03
C LEU A 335 5.36 13.04 7.92
N GLY A 336 4.30 12.84 7.13
CA GLY A 336 4.24 11.84 6.07
C GLY A 336 4.32 10.38 6.56
N PRO A 337 4.55 9.41 5.67
CA PRO A 337 4.71 7.98 5.98
C PRO A 337 6.05 7.70 6.68
N SER A 338 6.20 8.21 7.91
CA SER A 338 7.40 8.18 8.73
C SER A 338 7.10 7.58 10.11
N PHE A 339 8.14 7.20 10.85
CA PHE A 339 7.98 6.58 12.18
C PHE A 339 8.90 7.24 13.21
N PRO A 340 8.53 7.24 14.51
CA PRO A 340 9.31 7.91 15.53
C PRO A 340 10.74 7.37 15.68
N SER A 341 11.68 8.28 15.96
CA SER A 341 13.04 7.98 16.36
C SER A 341 13.32 8.51 17.78
N PRO A 342 13.86 7.70 18.71
CA PRO A 342 14.33 6.33 18.54
C PRO A 342 13.20 5.32 18.28
N LYS A 343 13.54 4.20 17.63
CA LYS A 343 12.61 3.12 17.28
C LYS A 343 11.81 2.66 18.51
N GLN A 344 10.49 2.69 18.36
CA GLN A 344 9.53 2.28 19.39
C GLN A 344 9.26 0.78 19.28
N THR A 345 9.03 0.12 20.41
CA THR A 345 8.67 -1.31 20.44
C THR A 345 7.15 -1.46 20.48
N TYR A 346 6.64 -2.40 19.69
CA TYR A 346 5.23 -2.76 19.70
C TYR A 346 4.74 -3.12 21.10
N SER A 347 3.59 -2.56 21.47
CA SER A 347 2.90 -2.83 22.72
C SER A 347 1.43 -3.10 22.42
N ARG A 348 0.93 -4.28 22.78
CA ARG A 348 -0.48 -4.66 22.63
C ARG A 348 -1.39 -3.70 23.42
N SER A 349 -2.54 -3.34 22.86
CA SER A 349 -3.55 -2.46 23.49
C SER A 349 -4.29 -3.16 24.61
#